data_AF-A0A3M0WMX7-F1
#
_entry.id   AF-A0A3M0WMX7-F1
#
_cell.length_a   1.000
_cell.length_b   1.000
_cell.length_c   1.000
_cell.angle_alpha   90.00
_cell.angle_beta   90.00
_cell.angle_gamma   90.00
#
_symmetry.space_group_name_H-M   'P 1'
#
loop_
_entity.id
_entity.type
_entity.pdbx_description
1 polymer ?
#
loop_
_entity_poly.entity_id
_entity_poly.type
_entity_poly.pdbx_seq_one_letter_code
_entity_poly.pdbx_strand_id
1 'polypeptide(L)'
;IKQLNENLFEYYSFDIKKKFAKDFEKEEKVNNDVIYENDYYRVRYAVLDHKIWIMGYSFEYKDRLFLKKEKINELPLKGKEIGDFKRWLENKENKGKTYKLGDKEYTYEYLKEEYSYTQKGTKISYITDVLYSKENKEKIINLVKNSDYLYCESVFLEKDKDQASKVYHLTTKQTAEIAKEANVKNLVVFHFSRRYGKNKELILNEIKKYFENVS
;
A
#
# COMPACT_ATOMS: atom_id res chain seq x y z
N ILE A 1 -17.90 -1.16 -11.78
CA ILE A 1 -17.31 0.07 -11.22
C ILE A 1 -17.76 0.20 -9.77
N LYS A 2 -16.84 0.50 -8.87
CA LYS A 2 -17.12 0.82 -7.46
C LYS A 2 -16.98 2.33 -7.28
N GLN A 3 -18.01 3.00 -6.81
CA GLN A 3 -18.02 4.45 -6.55
C GLN A 3 -18.21 4.69 -5.05
N LEU A 4 -17.51 5.69 -4.50
CA LEU A 4 -17.69 6.11 -3.12
C LEU A 4 -18.62 7.33 -3.09
N ASN A 5 -19.72 7.23 -2.36
CA ASN A 5 -20.69 8.30 -2.16
C ASN A 5 -20.89 8.48 -0.65
N GLU A 6 -20.26 9.51 -0.08
CA GLU A 6 -20.18 9.76 1.36
C GLU A 6 -19.70 8.52 2.14
N ASN A 7 -20.64 7.76 2.72
CA ASN A 7 -20.39 6.58 3.55
C ASN A 7 -20.86 5.27 2.88
N LEU A 8 -21.14 5.29 1.58
CA LEU A 8 -21.60 4.15 0.80
C LEU A 8 -20.67 3.85 -0.38
N PHE A 9 -20.38 2.58 -0.58
CA PHE A 9 -19.83 2.07 -1.82
C PHE A 9 -20.96 1.59 -2.72
N GLU A 10 -21.14 2.23 -3.86
CA GLU A 10 -22.10 1.85 -4.90
C GLU A 10 -21.39 1.03 -5.99
N TYR A 11 -21.98 -0.10 -6.34
CA TYR A 11 -21.46 -1.02 -7.35
C TYR A 11 -22.33 -0.95 -8.60
N TYR A 12 -21.65 -0.86 -9.75
CA TYR A 12 -22.31 -0.74 -11.05
C TYR A 12 -21.69 -1.68 -12.07
N SER A 13 -22.50 -2.31 -12.92
CA SER A 13 -22.04 -2.95 -14.15
C SER A 13 -22.37 -2.10 -15.38
N PHE A 14 -21.67 -2.42 -16.47
CA PHE A 14 -21.89 -1.83 -17.77
C PHE A 14 -22.16 -2.98 -18.74
N ASP A 15 -23.40 -3.10 -19.19
CA ASP A 15 -23.78 -4.18 -20.10
C ASP A 15 -23.60 -3.73 -21.56
N ILE A 16 -22.72 -4.43 -22.28
CA ILE A 16 -22.47 -4.18 -23.70
C ILE A 16 -23.74 -4.35 -24.56
N LYS A 17 -24.64 -5.28 -24.20
CA LYS A 17 -25.91 -5.50 -24.90
C LYS A 17 -26.88 -4.34 -24.72
N LYS A 18 -26.70 -3.56 -23.64
CA LYS A 18 -27.45 -2.34 -23.35
C LYS A 18 -26.68 -1.07 -23.72
N LYS A 19 -25.73 -1.16 -24.67
CA LYS A 19 -24.89 -0.02 -25.09
C LYS A 19 -24.10 0.61 -23.93
N PHE A 20 -23.56 -0.22 -23.04
CA PHE A 20 -22.87 0.21 -21.81
C PHE A 20 -23.77 1.04 -20.88
N ALA A 21 -25.06 0.70 -20.76
CA ALA A 21 -25.91 1.28 -19.73
C ALA A 21 -25.32 1.00 -18.33
N LYS A 22 -25.32 2.01 -17.47
CA LYS A 22 -24.87 1.91 -16.07
C LYS A 22 -25.99 1.25 -15.27
N ASP A 23 -25.82 -0.03 -14.93
CA ASP A 23 -26.77 -0.78 -14.10
C ASP A 23 -26.26 -0.77 -12.65
N PHE A 24 -27.10 -0.33 -11.70
CA PHE A 24 -26.79 -0.45 -10.27
C PHE A 24 -26.91 -1.90 -9.82
N GLU A 25 -25.91 -2.39 -9.10
CA GLU A 25 -25.87 -3.76 -8.61
C GLU A 25 -26.21 -3.85 -7.12
N LYS A 26 -25.52 -3.05 -6.29
CA LYS A 26 -25.67 -3.02 -4.84
C LYS A 26 -24.99 -1.81 -4.21
N GLU A 27 -25.31 -1.58 -2.95
CA GLU A 27 -24.60 -0.65 -2.08
C GLU A 27 -24.06 -1.36 -0.83
N GLU A 28 -22.94 -0.87 -0.31
CA GLU A 28 -22.33 -1.37 0.92
C GLU A 28 -21.87 -0.19 1.79
N LYS A 29 -22.15 -0.25 3.09
CA LYS A 29 -21.65 0.76 4.02
C LYS A 29 -20.14 0.70 4.12
N VAL A 30 -19.52 1.87 4.09
CA VAL A 30 -18.09 2.04 4.38
C VAL A 30 -17.86 1.75 5.86
N ASN A 31 -17.18 0.65 6.14
CA ASN A 31 -16.96 0.18 7.51
C ASN A 31 -15.50 0.33 7.97
N ASN A 32 -14.58 0.57 7.03
CA ASN A 32 -13.15 0.77 7.31
C ASN A 32 -12.49 1.48 6.11
N ASP A 33 -11.18 1.64 6.19
CA ASP A 33 -10.35 2.25 5.15
C ASP A 33 -9.86 1.24 4.08
N VAL A 34 -10.49 0.06 3.96
CA VAL A 34 -10.13 -1.00 3.02
C VAL A 34 -11.15 -1.05 1.88
N ILE A 35 -10.71 -0.82 0.65
CA ILE A 35 -11.59 -0.95 -0.53
C ILE A 35 -11.65 -2.39 -1.02
N TYR A 36 -10.55 -3.11 -0.92
CA TYR A 36 -10.41 -4.47 -1.43
C TYR A 36 -9.34 -5.23 -0.65
N GLU A 37 -9.58 -6.51 -0.40
CA GLU A 37 -8.62 -7.41 0.23
C GLU A 37 -8.82 -8.85 -0.26
N ASN A 38 -7.72 -9.55 -0.49
CA ASN A 38 -7.67 -11.00 -0.72
C ASN A 38 -6.46 -11.60 0.03
N ASP A 39 -6.15 -12.87 -0.23
CA ASP A 39 -5.04 -13.57 0.46
C ASP A 39 -3.64 -13.01 0.14
N TYR A 40 -3.51 -12.24 -0.95
CA TYR A 40 -2.22 -11.78 -1.47
C TYR A 40 -1.96 -10.30 -1.18
N TYR A 41 -2.99 -9.46 -1.19
CA TYR A 41 -2.84 -8.03 -1.00
C TYR A 41 -4.10 -7.37 -0.44
N ARG A 42 -3.92 -6.14 0.04
CA ARG A 42 -4.95 -5.24 0.51
C ARG A 42 -4.78 -3.88 -0.17
N VAL A 43 -5.90 -3.24 -0.53
CA VAL A 43 -5.94 -1.87 -1.01
C VAL A 43 -6.71 -1.03 -0.01
N ARG A 44 -6.01 -0.09 0.61
CA ARG A 44 -6.56 0.92 1.51
C ARG A 44 -6.69 2.27 0.82
N TYR A 45 -7.53 3.14 1.39
CA TYR A 45 -7.75 4.48 0.87
C TYR A 45 -7.97 5.51 1.96
N ALA A 46 -7.84 6.79 1.59
CA ALA A 46 -8.31 7.92 2.38
C ALA A 46 -8.96 8.95 1.47
N VAL A 47 -10.06 9.55 1.91
CA VAL A 47 -10.66 10.72 1.26
C VAL A 47 -9.95 11.97 1.77
N LEU A 48 -9.37 12.72 0.84
CA LEU A 48 -8.58 13.92 1.08
C LEU A 48 -9.26 15.13 0.44
N ASP A 49 -8.96 16.32 0.96
CA ASP A 49 -9.48 17.58 0.46
C ASP A 49 -8.47 18.29 -0.45
N HIS A 50 -8.91 18.69 -1.65
CA HIS A 50 -8.21 19.60 -2.56
C HIS A 50 -9.19 20.70 -3.06
N LYS A 51 -10.18 21.07 -2.23
CA LYS A 51 -11.44 21.76 -2.60
C LYS A 51 -12.40 20.97 -3.48
N ILE A 52 -11.97 19.77 -3.84
CA ILE A 52 -12.77 18.66 -4.32
C ILE A 52 -12.30 17.41 -3.58
N TRP A 53 -13.16 16.41 -3.45
CA TRP A 53 -12.75 15.14 -2.87
C TRP A 53 -11.81 14.40 -3.81
N ILE A 54 -10.67 14.02 -3.27
CA ILE A 54 -9.67 13.18 -3.95
C ILE A 54 -9.38 11.97 -3.07
N MET A 55 -8.86 10.90 -3.69
CA MET A 55 -8.55 9.66 -3.00
C MET A 55 -7.04 9.44 -2.97
N GLY A 56 -6.49 9.25 -1.78
CA GLY A 56 -5.18 8.63 -1.59
C GLY A 56 -5.34 7.11 -1.52
N TYR A 57 -4.35 6.37 -2.00
CA TYR A 57 -4.36 4.90 -1.96
C TYR A 57 -3.11 4.31 -1.32
N SER A 58 -3.27 3.13 -0.74
CA SER A 58 -2.18 2.29 -0.27
C SER A 58 -2.40 0.85 -0.74
N PHE A 59 -1.46 0.35 -1.54
CA PHE A 59 -1.40 -1.03 -1.98
C PHE A 59 -0.42 -1.80 -1.09
N GLU A 60 -0.91 -2.81 -0.39
CA GLU A 60 -0.18 -3.55 0.63
C GLU A 60 -0.14 -5.03 0.23
N TYR A 61 0.98 -5.50 -0.34
CA TYR A 61 1.19 -6.94 -0.46
C TYR A 61 1.34 -7.56 0.93
N LYS A 62 0.71 -8.71 1.13
CA LYS A 62 0.83 -9.46 2.39
C LYS A 62 2.14 -10.24 2.40
N ASP A 63 2.66 -10.46 3.61
CA ASP A 63 3.78 -11.37 3.83
C ASP A 63 3.44 -12.76 3.26
N ARG A 64 4.39 -13.38 2.56
CA ARG A 64 4.20 -14.70 1.97
C ARG A 64 5.23 -15.69 2.50
N LEU A 65 4.76 -16.86 2.88
CA LEU A 65 5.62 -17.98 3.23
C LEU A 65 6.02 -18.72 1.96
N PHE A 66 7.32 -18.95 1.82
CA PHE A 66 7.92 -19.77 0.78
C PHE A 66 8.62 -20.96 1.41
N LEU A 67 8.60 -22.09 0.71
CA LEU A 67 9.35 -23.26 1.13
C LEU A 67 10.78 -23.19 0.57
N LYS A 68 11.75 -23.65 1.36
CA LYS A 68 13.15 -23.83 0.94
C LYS A 68 13.23 -25.07 0.05
N LYS A 69 13.33 -24.87 -1.26
CA LYS A 69 13.15 -25.92 -2.28
C LYS A 69 14.11 -27.09 -2.06
N GLU A 70 15.35 -26.79 -1.70
CA GLU A 70 16.41 -27.77 -1.45
C GLU A 70 16.02 -28.71 -0.31
N LYS A 71 15.54 -28.14 0.80
CA LYS A 71 15.10 -28.89 1.99
C LYS A 71 13.83 -29.69 1.76
N ILE A 72 12.88 -29.15 0.98
CA ILE A 72 11.64 -29.89 0.65
C ILE A 72 11.93 -31.12 -0.21
N ASN A 73 12.90 -31.05 -1.12
CA ASN A 73 13.25 -32.20 -1.96
C ASN A 73 13.83 -33.38 -1.17
N GLU A 74 14.33 -33.14 0.05
CA GLU A 74 14.81 -34.18 0.97
C GLU A 74 13.67 -34.84 1.75
N LEU A 75 12.46 -34.26 1.72
CA LEU A 75 11.30 -34.78 2.44
C LEU A 75 10.56 -35.86 1.63
N PRO A 76 9.88 -36.79 2.32
CA PRO A 76 9.02 -37.79 1.67
C PRO A 76 7.66 -37.19 1.22
N LEU A 77 7.65 -35.95 0.72
CA LEU A 77 6.43 -35.24 0.28
C LEU A 77 6.43 -35.10 -1.26
N LYS A 78 5.29 -35.33 -1.90
CA LYS A 78 5.13 -35.18 -3.35
C LYS A 78 3.85 -34.43 -3.74
N GLY A 79 3.95 -33.63 -4.80
CA GLY A 79 2.79 -32.99 -5.44
C GLY A 79 1.90 -32.24 -4.46
N LYS A 80 0.66 -32.72 -4.28
CA LYS A 80 -0.35 -32.10 -3.41
C LYS A 80 0.11 -31.99 -1.95
N GLU A 81 0.87 -32.97 -1.45
CA GLU A 81 1.33 -33.03 -0.05
C GLU A 81 2.23 -31.85 0.30
N ILE A 82 3.05 -31.38 -0.65
CA ILE A 82 3.88 -30.18 -0.47
C ILE A 82 3.00 -28.94 -0.28
N GLY A 83 1.89 -28.86 -1.03
CA GLY A 83 0.91 -27.79 -0.89
C GLY A 83 0.17 -27.83 0.44
N ASP A 84 -0.21 -29.03 0.91
CA ASP A 84 -0.83 -29.23 2.23
C ASP A 84 0.15 -28.85 3.36
N PHE A 85 1.41 -29.27 3.26
CA PHE A 85 2.47 -28.90 4.19
C PHE A 85 2.68 -27.37 4.24
N LYS A 86 2.74 -26.70 3.09
CA LYS A 86 2.85 -25.23 3.00
C LYS A 86 1.68 -24.55 3.71
N ARG A 87 0.45 -24.97 3.43
CA ARG A 87 -0.77 -24.43 4.07
C ARG A 87 -0.74 -24.64 5.58
N TRP A 88 -0.27 -25.81 6.03
CA TRP A 88 -0.11 -26.11 7.44
C TRP A 88 0.91 -25.17 8.12
N LEU A 89 2.03 -24.84 7.46
CA LEU A 89 3.02 -23.87 7.96
C LEU A 89 2.52 -22.41 7.93
N GLU A 90 1.65 -22.07 6.98
CA GLU A 90 1.02 -20.76 6.87
C GLU A 90 0.01 -20.50 8.00
N ASN A 91 -0.71 -21.53 8.45
CA ASN A 91 -1.66 -21.41 9.55
C ASN A 91 -0.94 -21.20 10.89
N LYS A 92 -1.08 -20.01 11.48
CA LYS A 92 -0.48 -19.64 12.77
C LYS A 92 -1.10 -20.37 13.96
N GLU A 93 -2.30 -20.93 13.83
CA GLU A 93 -2.95 -21.74 14.86
C GLU A 93 -2.27 -23.09 15.09
N ASN A 94 -1.32 -23.46 14.22
CA ASN A 94 -0.51 -24.67 14.38
C ASN A 94 0.72 -24.47 15.27
N LYS A 95 0.97 -23.26 15.78
CA LYS A 95 2.02 -23.04 16.80
C LYS A 95 1.85 -23.99 17.98
N GLY A 96 2.95 -24.60 18.42
CA GLY A 96 2.97 -25.63 19.46
C GLY A 96 2.40 -26.99 19.06
N LYS A 97 1.88 -27.17 17.83
CA LYS A 97 1.46 -28.48 17.32
C LYS A 97 2.62 -29.19 16.61
N THR A 98 2.48 -30.50 16.44
CA THR A 98 3.40 -31.32 15.66
C THR A 98 2.82 -31.68 14.29
N TYR A 99 3.72 -32.01 13.36
CA TYR A 99 3.39 -32.55 12.04
C TYR A 99 4.27 -33.77 11.78
N LYS A 100 3.67 -34.83 11.26
CA LYS A 100 4.34 -36.09 10.97
C LYS A 100 4.94 -36.08 9.56
N LEU A 101 6.26 -36.31 9.45
CA LEU A 101 6.99 -36.49 8.19
C LEU A 101 7.65 -37.87 8.21
N GLY A 102 7.11 -38.79 7.41
CA GLY A 102 7.47 -40.21 7.50
C GLY A 102 7.12 -40.76 8.87
N ASP A 103 8.08 -41.36 9.57
CA ASP A 103 7.88 -41.94 10.90
C ASP A 103 8.21 -41.00 12.05
N LYS A 104 8.61 -39.76 11.77
CA LYS A 104 9.02 -38.77 12.77
C LYS A 104 8.01 -37.63 12.88
N GLU A 105 7.84 -37.11 14.08
CA GLU A 105 7.09 -35.89 14.34
C GLU A 105 8.03 -34.71 14.62
N TYR A 106 7.66 -33.55 14.10
CA TYR A 106 8.40 -32.30 14.26
C TYR A 106 7.47 -31.19 14.70
N THR A 107 7.97 -30.26 15.51
CA THR A 107 7.19 -29.11 15.96
C THR A 107 6.98 -28.10 14.82
N TYR A 108 5.89 -27.34 14.90
CA TYR A 108 5.60 -26.24 13.98
C TYR A 108 6.77 -25.25 13.87
N GLU A 109 7.34 -24.85 15.00
CA GLU A 109 8.43 -23.88 15.08
C GLU A 109 9.66 -24.38 14.33
N TYR A 110 10.08 -25.62 14.60
CA TYR A 110 11.20 -26.25 13.90
C TYR A 110 10.94 -26.33 12.40
N LEU A 111 9.76 -26.80 12.00
CA LEU A 111 9.44 -26.98 10.58
C LEU A 111 9.39 -25.64 9.83
N LYS A 112 8.84 -24.61 10.47
CA LYS A 112 8.73 -23.27 9.91
C LYS A 112 10.10 -22.64 9.73
N GLU A 113 10.98 -22.77 10.72
CA GLU A 113 12.35 -22.27 10.65
C GLU A 113 13.20 -23.05 9.63
N GLU A 114 13.15 -24.37 9.68
CA GLU A 114 14.03 -25.22 8.88
C GLU A 114 13.63 -25.27 7.40
N TYR A 115 12.33 -25.35 7.10
CA TYR A 115 11.82 -25.62 5.74
C TYR A 115 11.18 -24.42 5.06
N SER A 116 11.06 -23.27 5.72
CA SER A 116 10.42 -22.09 5.12
C SER A 116 11.18 -20.80 5.39
N TYR A 117 10.79 -19.77 4.66
CA TYR A 117 11.15 -18.38 4.93
C TYR A 117 9.96 -17.48 4.60
N THR A 118 9.91 -16.30 5.24
CA THR A 118 8.87 -15.32 4.96
C THR A 118 9.45 -14.21 4.09
N GLN A 119 8.88 -14.02 2.90
CA GLN A 119 9.12 -12.83 2.11
C GLN A 119 8.19 -11.74 2.62
N LYS A 120 8.79 -10.62 3.06
CA LYS A 120 8.02 -9.44 3.46
C LYS A 120 7.27 -8.86 2.27
N GLY A 121 6.01 -8.55 2.50
CA GLY A 121 5.19 -7.86 1.52
C GLY A 121 5.67 -6.42 1.32
N THR A 122 5.50 -5.90 0.10
CA THR A 122 5.80 -4.52 -0.25
C THR A 122 4.56 -3.64 -0.08
N LYS A 123 4.73 -2.48 0.53
CA LYS A 123 3.70 -1.44 0.65
C LYS A 123 4.04 -0.24 -0.24
N ILE A 124 3.14 0.09 -1.16
CA ILE A 124 3.25 1.23 -2.06
C ILE A 124 2.05 2.15 -1.82
N SER A 125 2.30 3.42 -1.55
CA SER A 125 1.25 4.41 -1.37
C SER A 125 1.32 5.50 -2.42
N TYR A 126 0.16 6.07 -2.73
CA TYR A 126 -0.01 7.05 -3.80
C TYR A 126 -0.92 8.19 -3.32
N ILE A 127 -0.35 9.39 -3.24
CA ILE A 127 -1.03 10.63 -2.88
C ILE A 127 -0.85 11.63 -4.02
N THR A 128 -1.96 12.15 -4.52
CA THR A 128 -1.99 13.20 -5.55
C THR A 128 -2.18 14.57 -4.92
N ASP A 129 -2.55 15.54 -5.76
CA ASP A 129 -3.08 16.87 -5.48
C ASP A 129 -3.88 16.93 -4.17
N VAL A 130 -3.30 17.57 -3.15
CA VAL A 130 -3.88 17.63 -1.82
C VAL A 130 -3.57 18.94 -1.11
N LEU A 131 -4.60 19.52 -0.50
CA LEU A 131 -4.44 20.69 0.37
C LEU A 131 -3.63 20.30 1.61
N TYR A 132 -2.62 21.08 1.95
CA TYR A 132 -1.96 20.95 3.25
C TYR A 132 -2.85 21.48 4.38
N SER A 133 -3.63 20.57 4.99
CA SER A 133 -4.40 20.80 6.22
C SER A 133 -3.99 19.79 7.29
N LYS A 134 -4.26 20.09 8.56
CA LYS A 134 -3.99 19.15 9.67
C LYS A 134 -4.71 17.82 9.45
N GLU A 135 -5.97 17.87 9.03
CA GLU A 135 -6.79 16.68 8.79
C GLU A 135 -6.25 15.82 7.64
N ASN A 136 -5.93 16.43 6.50
CA ASN A 136 -5.32 15.70 5.38
C ASN A 136 -3.98 15.10 5.78
N LYS A 137 -3.14 15.85 6.51
CA LYS A 137 -1.84 15.37 6.99
C LYS A 137 -2.01 14.11 7.85
N GLU A 138 -2.92 14.12 8.82
CA GLU A 138 -3.20 12.97 9.69
C GLU A 138 -3.71 11.76 8.88
N LYS A 139 -4.66 11.98 7.97
CA LYS A 139 -5.18 10.93 7.08
C LYS A 139 -4.09 10.32 6.19
N ILE A 140 -3.24 11.16 5.60
CA ILE A 140 -2.11 10.71 4.77
C ILE A 140 -1.13 9.90 5.60
N ILE A 141 -0.68 10.40 6.76
CA ILE A 141 0.27 9.69 7.61
C ILE A 141 -0.27 8.31 8.00
N ASN A 142 -1.55 8.21 8.38
CA ASN A 142 -2.19 6.94 8.73
C ASN A 142 -2.28 5.96 7.55
N LEU A 143 -2.53 6.47 6.34
CA LEU A 143 -2.58 5.66 5.14
C LEU A 143 -1.18 5.13 4.75
N VAL A 144 -0.18 6.01 4.73
CA VAL A 144 1.16 5.76 4.15
C VAL A 144 2.21 5.33 5.18
N LYS A 145 1.79 5.11 6.43
CA LYS A 145 2.69 4.67 7.51
C LYS A 145 3.47 3.42 7.12
N ASN A 146 4.80 3.45 7.26
CA ASN A 146 5.74 2.37 6.94
C ASN A 146 5.72 1.92 5.47
N SER A 147 5.30 2.77 4.53
CA SER A 147 5.37 2.41 3.10
C SER A 147 6.81 2.23 2.64
N ASP A 148 7.06 1.20 1.83
CA ASP A 148 8.33 1.03 1.14
C ASP A 148 8.52 2.12 0.10
N TYR A 149 7.44 2.48 -0.59
CA TYR A 149 7.41 3.58 -1.54
C TYR A 149 6.19 4.46 -1.32
N LEU A 150 6.41 5.76 -1.20
CA LEU A 150 5.37 6.77 -1.26
C LEU A 150 5.53 7.58 -2.53
N TYR A 151 4.59 7.47 -3.45
CA TYR A 151 4.44 8.40 -4.55
C TYR A 151 3.60 9.58 -4.06
N CYS A 152 4.18 10.77 -4.03
CA CYS A 152 3.50 11.96 -3.54
C CYS A 152 3.75 13.15 -4.47
N GLU A 153 2.75 14.00 -4.63
CA GLU A 153 2.97 15.28 -5.30
C GLU A 153 3.94 16.18 -4.50
N SER A 154 4.62 17.06 -5.23
CA SER A 154 5.47 18.10 -4.63
C SER A 154 5.57 19.29 -5.59
N VAL A 155 4.48 20.02 -5.74
CA VAL A 155 4.30 21.01 -6.82
C VAL A 155 5.18 22.24 -6.64
N PHE A 156 5.32 22.73 -5.39
CA PHE A 156 5.99 23.99 -5.09
C PHE A 156 7.19 23.83 -4.15
N LEU A 157 8.18 24.70 -4.31
CA LEU A 157 9.24 24.87 -3.31
C LEU A 157 8.70 25.53 -2.05
N GLU A 158 9.42 25.38 -0.95
CA GLU A 158 9.00 25.99 0.33
C GLU A 158 8.93 27.52 0.25
N LYS A 159 9.83 28.15 -0.51
CA LYS A 159 9.78 29.61 -0.73
C LYS A 159 8.49 30.09 -1.41
N ASP A 160 7.76 29.20 -2.08
CA ASP A 160 6.53 29.48 -2.83
C ASP A 160 5.28 28.95 -2.10
N LYS A 161 5.36 28.74 -0.78
CA LYS A 161 4.28 28.20 0.05
C LYS A 161 2.95 28.95 -0.07
N ASP A 162 2.98 30.26 -0.24
CA ASP A 162 1.77 31.07 -0.44
C ASP A 162 1.06 30.71 -1.75
N GLN A 163 1.82 30.41 -2.80
CA GLN A 163 1.26 29.94 -4.06
C GLN A 163 0.69 28.53 -3.90
N ALA A 164 1.43 27.63 -3.25
CA ALA A 164 0.98 26.27 -2.95
C ALA A 164 -0.37 26.28 -2.22
N SER A 165 -0.51 27.15 -1.22
CA SER A 165 -1.74 27.29 -0.43
C SER A 165 -2.91 27.82 -1.24
N LYS A 166 -2.68 28.77 -2.17
CA LYS A 166 -3.73 29.35 -3.04
C LYS A 166 -4.31 28.34 -4.02
N VAL A 167 -3.49 27.40 -4.49
CA VAL A 167 -3.90 26.35 -5.42
C VAL A 167 -3.96 24.97 -4.76
N TYR A 168 -3.95 24.93 -3.43
CA TYR A 168 -4.23 23.75 -2.62
C TYR A 168 -3.28 22.56 -2.83
N HIS A 169 -1.99 22.81 -3.06
CA HIS A 169 -0.97 21.76 -3.24
C HIS A 169 0.06 21.74 -2.10
N LEU A 170 0.80 20.64 -2.01
CA LEU A 170 1.93 20.50 -1.11
C LEU A 170 3.18 21.26 -1.58
N THR A 171 3.97 21.73 -0.60
CA THR A 171 5.38 22.12 -0.81
C THR A 171 6.32 20.93 -0.66
N THR A 172 7.52 21.03 -1.22
CA THR A 172 8.65 20.11 -1.02
C THR A 172 8.88 19.75 0.45
N LYS A 173 8.91 20.76 1.32
CA LYS A 173 9.12 20.58 2.77
C LYS A 173 7.96 19.80 3.38
N GLN A 174 6.72 20.15 3.05
CA GLN A 174 5.53 19.47 3.56
C GLN A 174 5.48 18.00 3.12
N THR A 175 5.78 17.72 1.85
CA THR A 175 5.85 16.35 1.32
C THR A 175 6.93 15.53 2.04
N ALA A 176 8.10 16.12 2.28
CA ALA A 176 9.19 15.46 3.00
C ALA A 176 8.86 15.19 4.48
N GLU A 177 8.22 16.16 5.16
CA GLU A 177 7.77 16.01 6.55
C GLU A 177 6.74 14.89 6.69
N ILE A 178 5.75 14.81 5.78
CA ILE A 178 4.77 13.73 5.74
C ILE A 178 5.47 12.37 5.60
N ALA A 179 6.40 12.24 4.65
CA ALA A 179 7.13 10.98 4.42
C ALA A 179 7.95 10.58 5.67
N LYS A 180 8.61 11.55 6.31
CA LYS A 180 9.40 11.34 7.52
C LYS A 180 8.53 10.92 8.70
N GLU A 181 7.45 11.65 8.98
CA GLU A 181 6.52 11.35 10.08
C GLU A 181 5.83 9.99 9.91
N ALA A 182 5.55 9.60 8.65
CA ALA A 182 4.97 8.30 8.34
C ALA A 182 6.00 7.15 8.31
N ASN A 183 7.30 7.41 8.55
CA ASN A 183 8.36 6.41 8.45
C ASN A 183 8.38 5.68 7.08
N VAL A 184 8.22 6.45 6.01
CA VAL A 184 8.36 5.96 4.64
C VAL A 184 9.82 5.62 4.34
N LYS A 185 10.08 4.55 3.60
CA LYS A 185 11.45 4.17 3.21
C LYS A 185 11.97 4.96 2.01
N ASN A 186 11.14 5.09 0.96
CA ASN A 186 11.49 5.80 -0.27
C ASN A 186 10.35 6.75 -0.68
N LEU A 187 10.68 8.02 -0.92
CA LEU A 187 9.75 9.03 -1.42
C LEU A 187 9.98 9.22 -2.91
N VAL A 188 8.95 9.01 -3.71
CA VAL A 188 8.97 9.26 -5.16
C VAL A 188 8.11 10.48 -5.45
N VAL A 189 8.72 11.59 -5.87
CA VAL A 189 7.98 12.83 -6.10
C VAL A 189 7.59 13.02 -7.55
N PHE A 190 6.38 13.54 -7.76
CA PHE A 190 5.87 13.87 -9.09
C PHE A 190 5.06 15.17 -9.06
N HIS A 191 4.51 15.53 -10.22
CA HIS A 191 3.68 16.72 -10.42
C HIS A 191 4.38 18.02 -10.01
N PHE A 192 5.33 18.49 -10.82
CA PHE A 192 6.09 19.73 -10.54
C PHE A 192 5.47 20.94 -11.26
N SER A 193 5.50 22.11 -10.62
CA SER A 193 5.09 23.34 -11.28
C SER A 193 5.96 23.65 -12.49
N ARG A 194 5.32 23.97 -13.63
CA ARG A 194 6.00 24.39 -14.87
C ARG A 194 6.89 25.62 -14.68
N ARG A 195 6.67 26.39 -13.61
CA ARG A 195 7.45 27.60 -13.29
C ARG A 195 8.93 27.30 -13.00
N TYR A 196 9.26 26.08 -12.58
CA TYR A 196 10.64 25.64 -12.36
C TYR A 196 11.27 25.03 -13.62
N GLY A 197 10.57 25.09 -14.76
CA GLY A 197 11.02 24.53 -16.02
C GLY A 197 11.26 23.02 -15.92
N LYS A 198 12.33 22.54 -16.56
CA LYS A 198 12.75 21.13 -16.50
C LYS A 198 13.68 20.82 -15.32
N ASN A 199 13.86 21.76 -14.39
CA ASN A 199 14.83 21.63 -13.30
C ASN A 199 14.26 20.81 -12.13
N LYS A 200 14.13 19.50 -12.35
CA LYS A 200 13.72 18.54 -11.31
C LYS A 200 14.72 18.46 -10.16
N GLU A 201 16.01 18.65 -10.44
CA GLU A 201 17.07 18.61 -9.43
C GLU A 201 16.86 19.64 -8.33
N LEU A 202 16.36 20.83 -8.68
CA LEU A 202 16.08 21.87 -7.71
C LEU A 202 15.01 21.45 -6.68
N ILE A 203 13.99 20.72 -7.11
CA ILE A 203 12.95 20.16 -6.23
C ILE A 203 13.54 19.04 -5.35
N LEU A 204 14.24 18.08 -5.98
CA LEU A 204 14.85 16.96 -5.27
C LEU A 204 15.87 17.42 -4.23
N ASN A 205 16.70 18.42 -4.56
CA ASN A 205 17.70 18.96 -3.65
C ASN A 205 17.08 19.66 -2.44
N GLU A 206 15.90 20.29 -2.59
CA GLU A 206 15.20 20.85 -1.43
C GLU A 206 14.59 19.76 -0.55
N ILE A 207 13.97 18.74 -1.16
CA ILE A 207 13.42 17.60 -0.40
C ILE A 207 14.51 16.87 0.37
N LYS A 208 15.70 16.67 -0.23
CA LYS A 208 16.86 16.03 0.41
C LYS A 208 17.33 16.70 1.70
N LYS A 209 17.00 17.98 1.91
CA LYS A 209 17.28 18.67 3.19
C LYS A 209 16.44 18.13 4.35
N TYR A 210 15.33 17.48 4.06
CA TYR A 210 14.35 17.02 5.04
C TYR A 210 14.12 15.50 5.01
N PHE A 211 14.36 14.85 3.86
CA PHE A 211 14.18 13.42 3.65
C PHE A 211 15.22 12.85 2.66
N GLU A 212 16.04 11.90 3.11
CA GLU A 212 17.22 11.43 2.38
C GLU A 212 16.89 10.60 1.13
N ASN A 213 15.99 9.61 1.27
CA ASN A 213 15.69 8.62 0.23
C ASN A 213 14.63 9.09 -0.77
N VAL A 214 14.93 10.17 -1.50
CA VAL A 214 14.01 10.74 -2.51
C VAL A 214 14.49 10.52 -3.94
N SER A 215 13.53 10.23 -4.84
CA SER A 215 13.72 10.11 -6.29
C SER A 215 12.65 10.85 -7.09
#